data_AF-I4BUL7-F1
#
_entry.id   AF-I4BUL7-F1
#
_cell.length_a   1.000
_cell.length_b   1.000
_cell.length_c   1.000
_cell.angle_alpha   90.00
_cell.angle_beta   90.00
_cell.angle_gamma   90.00
#
_symmetry.space_group_name_H-M   'P 1'
#
loop_
_entity.id
_entity.type
_entity.pdbx_description
1 polymer ?
#
loop_
_entity_poly.entity_id
_entity_poly.type
_entity_poly.pdbx_seq_one_letter_code
_entity_poly.pdbx_strand_id
1 'polypeptide(L)'
;MTMQFKGVAIIAGDGRLPLEIARRLTTRGYPPIVYSFGEHEASLSKFALELIELSSLNLGFVIEDMRRRGVCEIIMAGVVPKTLMYHQGLHDEQLKKLLQSLESRDDHNLLGNIVLTLEKEGFKVIGYKEIISDWLAPEGHFAGRLPTNGELEDVEYGKAIAKVLLPLSFGQTLVVHKKAVVAVEAMEGTDAMLLRAGSLAKGGVVIKMMRPDQDERFDLPTVGVRTLQNMLNAGLKCLAVEAGKTVIIKPDEFKLFASDFDISVLGVRH
;
A
#
# COMPACT_ATOMS: atom_id res chain seq x y z
N MET A 1 9.78 -1.52 -23.01
CA MET A 1 11.24 -1.56 -22.79
C MET A 1 11.49 -2.50 -21.63
N THR A 2 12.38 -3.48 -21.77
CA THR A 2 12.73 -4.39 -20.67
C THR A 2 13.48 -3.58 -19.61
N MET A 3 12.97 -3.51 -18.37
CA MET A 3 13.70 -2.86 -17.28
C MET A 3 15.06 -3.54 -17.09
N GLN A 4 16.11 -2.73 -17.00
CA GLN A 4 17.45 -3.18 -16.68
C GLN A 4 17.86 -2.52 -15.37
N PHE A 5 17.99 -3.31 -14.31
CA PHE A 5 18.36 -2.81 -12.99
C PHE A 5 19.88 -2.82 -12.83
N LYS A 6 20.43 -1.77 -12.19
CA LYS A 6 21.84 -1.73 -11.77
C LYS A 6 21.89 -1.72 -10.25
N GLY A 7 22.15 -2.86 -9.62
CA GLY A 7 22.22 -2.98 -8.16
C GLY A 7 20.93 -2.53 -7.48
N VAL A 8 19.98 -3.45 -7.29
CA VAL A 8 18.67 -3.14 -6.71
C VAL A 8 18.61 -3.55 -5.24
N ALA A 9 18.07 -2.67 -4.41
CA ALA A 9 17.71 -2.96 -3.05
C ALA A 9 16.19 -2.84 -2.82
N ILE A 10 15.66 -3.67 -1.94
CA ILE A 10 14.30 -3.53 -1.41
C ILE A 10 14.40 -3.11 0.05
N ILE A 11 13.77 -2.00 0.40
CA ILE A 11 13.44 -1.62 1.77
C ILE A 11 12.06 -2.23 2.05
N ALA A 12 12.03 -3.33 2.80
CA ALA A 12 10.86 -4.16 3.04
C ALA A 12 10.23 -3.88 4.42
N GLY A 13 9.03 -3.32 4.42
CA GLY A 13 8.10 -3.36 5.56
C GLY A 13 7.29 -4.66 5.57
N ASP A 14 6.34 -4.80 6.49
CA ASP A 14 5.53 -6.00 6.65
C ASP A 14 4.62 -6.29 5.45
N GLY A 15 4.25 -7.56 5.31
CA GLY A 15 3.25 -8.03 4.36
C GLY A 15 3.81 -8.79 3.15
N ARG A 16 2.94 -9.10 2.19
CA ARG A 16 3.26 -9.98 1.06
C ARG A 16 3.91 -9.26 -0.13
N LEU A 17 3.76 -7.95 -0.21
CA LEU A 17 4.20 -7.17 -1.37
C LEU A 17 5.74 -7.20 -1.57
N PRO A 18 6.58 -7.00 -0.53
CA PRO A 18 8.03 -7.08 -0.70
C PRO A 18 8.51 -8.45 -1.18
N LEU A 19 7.94 -9.52 -0.60
CA LEU A 19 8.25 -10.90 -0.99
C LEU A 19 7.94 -11.15 -2.47
N GLU A 20 6.78 -10.70 -2.95
CA GLU A 20 6.40 -10.87 -4.35
C GLU A 20 7.31 -10.08 -5.30
N ILE A 21 7.65 -8.83 -4.93
CA ILE A 21 8.58 -8.00 -5.72
C ILE A 21 9.95 -8.69 -5.79
N ALA A 22 10.48 -9.15 -4.64
CA ALA A 22 11.77 -9.86 -4.57
C ALA A 22 11.78 -11.13 -5.43
N ARG A 23 10.70 -11.92 -5.36
CA ARG A 23 10.52 -13.13 -6.18
C ARG A 23 10.56 -12.82 -7.67
N ARG A 24 9.84 -11.80 -8.12
CA ARG A 24 9.77 -11.40 -9.53
C ARG A 24 11.07 -10.82 -10.05
N LEU A 25 11.74 -9.98 -9.26
CA LEU A 25 13.06 -9.45 -9.59
C LEU A 25 14.09 -10.58 -9.73
N THR A 26 14.13 -11.49 -8.78
CA THR A 26 14.97 -12.70 -8.82
C THR A 26 14.69 -13.55 -10.06
N THR A 27 13.42 -13.81 -10.37
CA THR A 27 13.01 -14.59 -11.56
C THR A 27 13.43 -13.90 -12.86
N ARG A 28 13.52 -12.56 -12.88
CA ARG A 28 13.99 -11.75 -14.02
C ARG A 28 15.52 -11.61 -14.08
N GLY A 29 16.27 -12.25 -13.17
CA GLY A 29 17.74 -12.18 -13.14
C GLY A 29 18.31 -10.97 -12.39
N TYR A 30 17.50 -10.26 -11.61
CA TYR A 30 17.90 -9.10 -10.81
C TYR A 30 17.62 -9.32 -9.32
N PRO A 31 18.17 -10.37 -8.68
CA PRO A 31 17.90 -10.61 -7.26
C PRO A 31 18.32 -9.40 -6.41
N PRO A 32 17.45 -8.87 -5.54
CA PRO A 32 17.73 -7.69 -4.74
C PRO A 32 18.53 -7.99 -3.47
N ILE A 33 19.19 -6.98 -2.92
CA ILE A 33 19.54 -6.95 -1.49
C ILE A 33 18.30 -6.48 -0.73
N VAL A 34 17.89 -7.20 0.31
CA VAL A 34 16.67 -6.85 1.06
C VAL A 34 17.04 -6.34 2.44
N TYR A 35 16.59 -5.13 2.75
CA TYR A 35 16.67 -4.50 4.07
C TYR A 35 15.29 -4.58 4.71
N SER A 36 15.14 -5.38 5.77
CA SER A 36 13.83 -5.78 6.28
C SER A 36 13.58 -5.22 7.67
N PHE A 37 12.43 -4.57 7.85
CA PHE A 37 11.92 -4.11 9.14
C PHE A 37 10.79 -5.06 9.58
N GLY A 38 10.97 -5.83 10.65
CA GLY A 38 9.94 -6.72 11.18
C GLY A 38 10.27 -8.21 11.10
N GLU A 39 9.35 -9.05 11.58
CA GLU A 39 9.46 -10.50 11.50
C GLU A 39 9.00 -10.96 10.12
N HIS A 40 9.97 -11.09 9.22
CA HIS A 40 9.71 -11.59 7.87
C HIS A 40 9.73 -13.11 7.87
N GLU A 41 8.83 -13.71 7.09
CA GLU A 41 8.90 -15.14 6.84
C GLU A 41 10.28 -15.48 6.26
N ALA A 42 10.84 -16.63 6.65
CA ALA A 42 12.07 -17.22 6.09
C ALA A 42 12.04 -17.43 4.55
N SER A 43 10.95 -17.02 3.88
CA SER A 43 10.76 -17.03 2.45
C SER A 43 11.47 -15.88 1.72
N LEU A 44 11.68 -14.72 2.35
CA LEU A 44 12.32 -13.56 1.72
C LEU A 44 13.79 -13.83 1.33
N SER A 45 14.53 -14.55 2.18
CA SER A 45 15.92 -14.92 1.93
C SER A 45 16.10 -15.80 0.68
N LYS A 46 15.05 -16.52 0.25
CA LYS A 46 15.08 -17.34 -0.98
C LYS A 46 15.11 -16.51 -2.26
N PHE A 47 14.68 -15.24 -2.19
CA PHE A 47 14.53 -14.34 -3.33
C PHE A 47 15.34 -13.06 -3.15
N ALA A 48 16.41 -13.13 -2.36
CA ALA A 48 17.34 -12.04 -2.12
C ALA A 48 18.77 -12.54 -2.34
N LEU A 49 19.65 -11.66 -2.82
CA LEU A 49 21.10 -11.88 -2.76
C LEU A 49 21.57 -11.97 -1.30
N GLU A 50 21.02 -11.08 -0.48
CA GLU A 50 21.28 -11.03 0.96
C GLU A 50 20.06 -10.42 1.64
N LEU A 51 19.71 -10.98 2.81
CA LEU A 51 18.68 -10.46 3.69
C LEU A 51 19.36 -9.81 4.90
N ILE A 52 19.15 -8.51 5.07
CA ILE A 52 19.68 -7.71 6.16
C ILE A 52 18.50 -7.33 7.05
N GLU A 53 18.41 -7.99 8.19
CA GLU A 53 17.38 -7.71 9.19
C GLU A 53 17.76 -6.45 9.98
N LEU A 54 16.88 -5.45 9.95
CA LEU A 54 17.07 -4.19 10.64
C LEU A 54 16.28 -4.21 11.95
N SER A 55 17.01 -4.20 13.06
CA SER A 55 16.43 -4.09 14.41
C SER A 55 15.92 -2.68 14.75
N SER A 56 16.27 -1.68 13.93
CA SER A 56 15.91 -0.28 14.10
C SER A 56 15.95 0.47 12.76
N LEU A 57 15.30 1.64 12.70
CA LEU A 57 15.37 2.54 11.54
C LEU A 57 16.68 3.34 11.56
N ASN A 58 17.80 2.64 11.34
CA ASN A 58 19.13 3.24 11.21
C ASN A 58 19.40 3.58 9.73
N LEU A 59 18.96 4.77 9.32
CA LEU A 59 19.05 5.21 7.93
C LEU A 59 20.51 5.39 7.48
N GLY A 60 21.39 5.85 8.38
CA GLY A 60 22.81 6.03 8.08
C GLY A 60 23.52 4.72 7.75
N PHE A 61 23.29 3.67 8.54
CA PHE A 61 23.80 2.32 8.27
C PHE A 61 23.32 1.80 6.91
N VAL A 62 22.02 1.92 6.64
CA VAL A 62 21.42 1.43 5.38
C VAL A 62 22.06 2.13 4.18
N ILE A 63 22.23 3.46 4.23
CA ILE A 63 22.89 4.24 3.18
C ILE A 63 24.34 3.79 2.96
N GLU A 64 25.12 3.66 4.03
CA GLU A 64 26.53 3.28 3.95
C GLU A 64 26.70 1.86 3.38
N ASP A 65 25.87 0.93 3.85
CA ASP A 65 25.89 -0.46 3.39
C ASP A 65 25.47 -0.59 1.92
N MET A 66 24.39 0.09 1.51
CA MET A 66 23.96 0.16 0.11
C MET A 66 25.05 0.72 -0.80
N ARG A 67 25.74 1.80 -0.37
CA ARG A 67 26.86 2.41 -1.11
C ARG A 67 28.02 1.44 -1.28
N ARG A 68 28.42 0.76 -0.21
CA ARG A 68 29.49 -0.26 -0.24
C ARG A 68 29.16 -1.41 -1.19
N ARG A 69 27.87 -1.76 -1.32
CA ARG A 69 27.37 -2.84 -2.17
C ARG A 69 27.06 -2.40 -3.61
N GLY A 70 27.26 -1.13 -3.94
CA GLY A 70 27.00 -0.60 -5.28
C GLY A 70 25.52 -0.58 -5.66
N VAL A 71 24.61 -0.48 -4.69
CA VAL A 71 23.17 -0.28 -4.94
C VAL A 71 22.98 1.08 -5.60
N CYS A 72 22.19 1.14 -6.67
CA CYS A 72 21.81 2.40 -7.32
C CYS A 72 20.29 2.62 -7.27
N GLU A 73 19.49 1.55 -7.25
CA GLU A 73 18.04 1.62 -7.32
C GLU A 73 17.40 1.01 -6.08
N ILE A 74 16.42 1.71 -5.52
CA ILE A 74 15.73 1.32 -4.29
C ILE A 74 14.23 1.18 -4.58
N ILE A 75 13.66 0.06 -4.17
CA ILE A 75 12.23 -0.16 -4.11
C ILE A 75 11.82 -0.17 -2.64
N MET A 76 10.84 0.64 -2.28
CA MET A 76 10.24 0.63 -0.95
C MET A 76 8.89 -0.06 -1.05
N ALA A 77 8.66 -1.09 -0.25
CA ALA A 77 7.41 -1.84 -0.30
C ALA A 77 7.04 -2.40 1.08
N GLY A 78 5.75 -2.65 1.28
CA GLY A 78 5.21 -3.20 2.52
C GLY A 78 4.79 -2.12 3.52
N VAL A 79 4.14 -2.56 4.59
CA VAL A 79 3.64 -1.70 5.65
C VAL A 79 4.77 -1.41 6.62
N VAL A 80 5.11 -0.15 6.83
CA VAL A 80 6.06 0.23 7.89
C VAL A 80 5.26 0.44 9.18
N PRO A 81 5.47 -0.37 10.25
CA PRO A 81 4.79 -0.18 11.52
C PRO A 81 5.00 1.23 12.07
N LYS A 82 3.91 1.91 12.44
CA LYS A 82 3.98 3.24 13.08
C LYS A 82 4.79 3.19 14.38
N THR A 83 4.79 2.07 15.09
CA THR A 83 5.60 1.88 16.31
C THR A 83 7.09 2.08 16.05
N LEU A 84 7.62 1.59 14.91
CA LEU A 84 9.01 1.84 14.52
C LEU A 84 9.25 3.32 14.24
N MET A 85 8.25 4.06 13.76
CA MET A 85 8.33 5.50 13.48
C MET A 85 8.27 6.39 14.74
N TYR A 86 7.62 5.95 15.82
CA TYR A 86 7.40 6.77 17.02
C TYR A 86 8.22 6.35 18.26
N HIS A 87 8.90 5.19 18.24
CA HIS A 87 9.79 4.78 19.32
C HIS A 87 11.16 5.47 19.21
N GLN A 88 11.31 6.58 19.95
CA GLN A 88 12.53 7.42 19.97
C GLN A 88 13.85 6.68 20.24
N GLY A 89 13.80 5.53 20.93
CA GLY A 89 14.97 4.70 21.21
C GLY A 89 15.50 3.90 20.01
N LEU A 90 14.77 3.86 18.89
CA LEU A 90 15.11 3.11 17.68
C LEU A 90 15.52 4.00 16.50
N HIS A 91 15.75 5.30 16.73
CA HIS A 91 16.17 6.25 15.69
C HIS A 91 17.65 6.60 15.85
N ASP A 92 18.38 6.58 14.74
CA ASP A 92 19.73 7.15 14.69
C ASP A 92 19.69 8.69 14.66
N GLU A 93 20.85 9.33 14.84
CA GLU A 93 20.95 10.80 14.86
C GLU A 93 20.51 11.44 13.53
N GLN A 94 20.64 10.72 12.42
CA GLN A 94 20.22 11.19 11.10
C GLN A 94 18.69 11.23 10.98
N LEU A 95 18.00 10.17 11.41
CA LEU A 95 16.54 10.11 11.45
C LEU A 95 15.96 11.08 12.49
N LYS A 96 16.62 11.27 13.65
CA LYS A 96 16.20 12.29 14.62
C LYS A 96 16.26 13.70 14.04
N LYS A 97 17.34 14.06 13.33
CA LYS A 97 17.44 15.36 12.64
C LYS A 97 16.35 15.53 11.60
N LEU A 98 16.06 14.47 10.84
CA LEU A 98 14.97 14.46 9.86
C LEU A 98 13.62 14.73 10.55
N LEU A 99 13.29 13.95 11.59
CA LEU A 99 12.06 14.08 12.37
C LEU A 99 11.90 15.47 13.03
N GLN A 100 12.99 16.06 13.50
CA GLN A 100 13.01 17.41 14.09
C GLN A 100 12.77 18.51 13.06
N SER A 101 13.10 18.27 11.79
CA SER A 101 12.89 19.22 10.70
C SER A 101 11.47 19.20 10.11
N LEU A 102 10.62 18.25 10.53
CA LEU A 102 9.25 18.13 10.04
C LEU A 102 8.34 19.17 10.71
N GLU A 103 7.67 20.01 9.91
CA GLU A 103 6.65 20.96 10.38
C GLU A 103 5.39 20.25 10.93
N SER A 104 5.12 19.01 10.47
CA SER A 104 4.01 18.18 10.93
C SER A 104 4.45 16.71 11.06
N ARG A 105 3.91 15.99 12.05
CA ARG A 105 4.18 14.56 12.29
C ARG A 105 3.30 13.64 11.44
N ASP A 106 2.93 14.06 10.23
CA ASP A 106 2.12 13.23 9.34
C ASP A 106 2.96 12.08 8.77
N ASP A 107 2.41 10.86 8.77
CA ASP A 107 3.12 9.62 8.41
C ASP A 107 3.63 9.67 6.95
N HIS A 108 2.87 10.31 6.05
CA HIS A 108 3.26 10.45 4.64
C HIS A 108 4.46 11.40 4.48
N ASN A 109 4.52 12.45 5.32
CA ASN A 109 5.64 13.38 5.36
C ASN A 109 6.95 12.63 5.71
N LEU A 110 6.90 11.61 6.57
CA LEU A 110 8.09 10.84 6.93
C LEU A 110 8.62 9.98 5.77
N LEU A 111 7.77 9.16 5.12
CA LEU A 111 8.21 8.31 4.01
C LEU A 111 8.75 9.15 2.84
N GLY A 112 8.07 10.24 2.50
CA GLY A 112 8.56 11.19 1.50
C GLY A 112 9.92 11.78 1.87
N ASN A 113 10.15 12.11 3.14
CA ASN A 113 11.44 12.62 3.61
C ASN A 113 12.56 11.58 3.63
N ILE A 114 12.25 10.31 3.94
CA ILE A 114 13.20 9.20 3.79
C ILE A 114 13.62 9.08 2.32
N VAL A 115 12.66 9.12 1.40
CA VAL A 115 12.92 9.08 -0.05
C VAL A 115 13.79 10.25 -0.49
N LEU A 116 13.47 11.49 -0.09
CA LEU A 116 14.29 12.66 -0.38
C LEU A 116 15.71 12.54 0.17
N THR A 117 15.88 11.90 1.32
CA THR A 117 17.21 11.66 1.92
C THR A 117 18.00 10.64 1.09
N LEU A 118 17.38 9.53 0.70
CA LEU A 118 18.00 8.53 -0.18
C LEU A 118 18.39 9.14 -1.54
N GLU A 119 17.53 9.96 -2.12
CA GLU A 119 17.80 10.63 -3.40
C GLU A 119 18.94 11.65 -3.30
N LYS A 120 19.03 12.40 -2.18
CA LYS A 120 20.18 13.30 -1.91
C LYS A 120 21.51 12.56 -1.79
N GLU A 121 21.48 11.33 -1.30
CA GLU A 121 22.67 10.46 -1.18
C GLU A 121 23.06 9.76 -2.50
N GLY A 122 22.29 10.01 -3.57
CA GLY A 122 22.57 9.53 -4.92
C GLY A 122 21.85 8.25 -5.33
N PHE A 123 20.94 7.73 -4.50
CA PHE A 123 20.10 6.58 -4.86
C PHE A 123 18.89 7.01 -5.70
N LYS A 124 18.39 6.10 -6.53
CA LYS A 124 17.16 6.30 -7.29
C LYS A 124 16.02 5.47 -6.71
N VAL A 125 15.04 6.11 -6.11
CA VAL A 125 13.81 5.43 -5.66
C VAL A 125 12.89 5.21 -6.85
N ILE A 126 12.56 3.95 -7.12
CA ILE A 126 11.77 3.52 -8.28
C ILE A 126 10.49 2.81 -7.86
N GLY A 127 9.46 2.95 -8.70
CA GLY A 127 8.16 2.32 -8.48
C GLY A 127 8.13 0.84 -8.87
N TYR A 128 7.21 0.10 -8.26
CA TYR A 128 7.06 -1.35 -8.50
C TYR A 128 5.85 -1.73 -9.38
N LYS A 129 5.08 -0.75 -9.89
CA LYS A 129 3.86 -1.00 -10.68
C LYS A 129 4.06 -1.95 -11.86
N GLU A 130 5.12 -1.74 -12.64
CA GLU A 130 5.46 -2.60 -13.79
C GLU A 130 6.01 -3.98 -13.37
N ILE A 131 6.52 -4.10 -12.14
CA ILE A 131 6.96 -5.38 -11.58
C ILE A 131 5.73 -6.22 -11.24
N ILE A 132 4.68 -5.60 -10.69
CA ILE A 132 3.45 -6.23 -10.17
C ILE A 132 2.18 -5.86 -10.96
N SER A 133 2.27 -5.70 -12.28
CA SER A 133 1.17 -5.16 -13.09
C SER A 133 -0.13 -5.98 -13.02
N ASP A 134 -0.04 -7.30 -12.91
CA ASP A 134 -1.15 -8.25 -12.69
C ASP A 134 -1.72 -8.22 -11.26
N TRP A 135 -1.06 -7.55 -10.32
CA TRP A 135 -1.59 -7.27 -8.99
C TRP A 135 -2.26 -5.89 -8.91
N LEU A 136 -2.22 -5.07 -9.96
CA LEU A 136 -2.95 -3.81 -9.97
C LEU A 136 -4.42 -4.06 -10.34
N ALA A 137 -5.33 -3.34 -9.68
CA ALA A 137 -6.74 -3.38 -10.00
C ALA A 137 -6.97 -2.98 -11.47
N PRO A 138 -7.58 -3.85 -12.30
CA PRO A 138 -7.95 -3.48 -13.65
C PRO A 138 -9.18 -2.57 -13.64
N GLU A 139 -9.42 -1.87 -14.74
CA GLU A 139 -10.65 -1.11 -14.91
C GLU A 139 -11.85 -2.03 -15.17
N GLY A 140 -13.01 -1.68 -14.61
CA GLY A 140 -14.24 -2.43 -14.74
C GLY A 140 -14.39 -3.52 -13.68
N HIS A 141 -15.31 -4.45 -13.93
CA HIS A 141 -15.54 -5.59 -13.03
C HIS A 141 -14.29 -6.48 -12.96
N PHE A 142 -13.93 -6.87 -11.74
CA PHE A 142 -12.74 -7.66 -11.47
C PHE A 142 -13.05 -9.02 -10.82
N ALA A 143 -13.98 -9.05 -9.86
CA ALA A 143 -14.26 -10.26 -9.08
C ALA A 143 -15.69 -10.30 -8.52
N GLY A 144 -16.14 -11.51 -8.19
CA GLY A 144 -17.47 -11.78 -7.63
C GLY A 144 -18.63 -11.43 -8.56
N ARG A 145 -19.80 -11.17 -8.00
CA ARG A 145 -21.00 -10.81 -8.79
C ARG A 145 -20.83 -9.46 -9.51
N LEU A 146 -21.64 -9.25 -10.54
CA LEU A 146 -21.75 -7.94 -11.18
C LEU A 146 -22.35 -6.90 -10.21
N PRO A 147 -21.92 -5.63 -10.30
CA PRO A 147 -22.51 -4.56 -9.51
C PRO A 147 -23.94 -4.29 -10.00
N THR A 148 -24.81 -3.94 -9.06
CA THR A 148 -26.17 -3.48 -9.38
C THR A 148 -26.15 -2.02 -9.84
N ASN A 149 -27.22 -1.57 -10.51
CA ASN A 149 -27.33 -0.15 -10.92
C ASN A 149 -27.23 0.82 -9.72
N GLY A 150 -27.84 0.47 -8.59
CA GLY A 150 -27.75 1.29 -7.37
C GLY A 150 -26.33 1.37 -6.82
N GLU A 151 -25.56 0.28 -6.90
CA GLU A 151 -24.15 0.30 -6.50
C GLU A 151 -23.31 1.12 -7.47
N LEU A 152 -23.55 1.05 -8.78
CA LEU A 152 -22.87 1.91 -9.76
C LEU A 152 -23.16 3.40 -9.50
N GLU A 153 -24.40 3.74 -9.15
CA GLU A 153 -24.75 5.12 -8.75
C GLU A 153 -24.03 5.55 -7.47
N ASP A 154 -23.93 4.68 -6.46
CA ASP A 154 -23.20 4.94 -5.22
C ASP A 154 -21.70 5.07 -5.45
N VAL A 155 -21.13 4.29 -6.38
CA VAL A 155 -19.73 4.41 -6.82
C VAL A 155 -19.49 5.79 -7.42
N GLU A 156 -20.29 6.24 -8.39
CA GLU A 156 -20.10 7.54 -9.01
C GLU A 156 -20.29 8.70 -8.02
N TYR A 157 -21.29 8.59 -7.14
CA TYR A 157 -21.49 9.57 -6.07
C TYR A 157 -20.28 9.62 -5.14
N GLY A 158 -19.81 8.48 -4.64
CA GLY A 158 -18.70 8.45 -3.70
C GLY A 158 -17.35 8.80 -4.32
N LYS A 159 -17.15 8.57 -5.62
CA LYS A 159 -15.99 9.11 -6.36
C LYS A 159 -15.94 10.64 -6.33
N ALA A 160 -17.09 11.29 -6.56
CA ALA A 160 -17.17 12.75 -6.49
C ALA A 160 -16.86 13.28 -5.08
N ILE A 161 -17.32 12.59 -4.04
CA ILE A 161 -17.00 12.92 -2.64
C ILE A 161 -15.51 12.67 -2.33
N ALA A 162 -14.96 11.52 -2.75
CA ALA A 162 -13.56 11.18 -2.54
C ALA A 162 -12.62 12.25 -3.11
N LYS A 163 -12.94 12.80 -4.29
CA LYS A 163 -12.17 13.88 -4.91
C LYS A 163 -11.96 15.10 -4.01
N VAL A 164 -12.94 15.39 -3.14
CA VAL A 164 -12.91 16.52 -2.21
C VAL A 164 -12.29 16.14 -0.88
N LEU A 165 -12.52 14.91 -0.39
CA LEU A 165 -12.08 14.48 0.94
C LEU A 165 -10.65 13.97 1.00
N LEU A 166 -10.15 13.29 -0.04
CA LEU A 166 -8.80 12.71 -0.03
C LEU A 166 -7.70 13.78 0.15
N PRO A 167 -7.78 14.99 -0.46
CA PRO A 167 -6.82 16.07 -0.20
C PRO A 167 -6.79 16.56 1.26
N LEU A 168 -7.80 16.24 2.08
CA LEU A 168 -7.87 16.62 3.49
C LEU A 168 -7.18 15.62 4.42
N SER A 169 -6.60 14.54 3.86
CA SER A 169 -5.75 13.58 4.57
C SER A 169 -6.37 12.89 5.79
N PHE A 170 -7.71 12.70 5.82
CA PHE A 170 -8.35 11.87 6.85
C PHE A 170 -7.96 10.38 6.69
N GLY A 171 -8.05 9.88 5.47
CA GLY A 171 -7.88 8.47 5.12
C GLY A 171 -8.07 8.28 3.62
N GLN A 172 -8.14 7.02 3.17
CA GLN A 172 -8.22 6.67 1.75
C GLN A 172 -9.52 5.96 1.37
N THR A 173 -10.38 5.67 2.36
CA THR A 173 -11.58 4.85 2.18
C THR A 173 -12.84 5.57 2.69
N LEU A 174 -13.96 5.42 1.98
CA LEU A 174 -15.28 5.81 2.45
C LEU A 174 -16.32 4.72 2.13
N VAL A 175 -17.47 4.78 2.81
CA VAL A 175 -18.63 3.94 2.52
C VAL A 175 -19.81 4.82 2.15
N VAL A 176 -20.43 4.51 1.01
CA VAL A 176 -21.64 5.17 0.51
C VAL A 176 -22.79 4.16 0.46
N HIS A 177 -23.98 4.59 0.84
CA HIS A 177 -25.19 3.80 0.66
C HIS A 177 -26.35 4.70 0.24
N LYS A 178 -26.95 4.43 -0.94
CA LYS A 178 -28.07 5.21 -1.49
C LYS A 178 -27.76 6.72 -1.57
N LYS A 179 -26.58 7.05 -2.09
CA LYS A 179 -26.02 8.41 -2.21
C LYS A 179 -25.88 9.16 -0.87
N ALA A 180 -25.82 8.45 0.25
CA ALA A 180 -25.45 9.01 1.54
C ALA A 180 -24.07 8.49 1.96
N VAL A 181 -23.21 9.39 2.45
CA VAL A 181 -21.93 8.99 3.06
C VAL A 181 -22.23 8.41 4.43
N VAL A 182 -21.92 7.13 4.61
CA VAL A 182 -22.12 6.40 5.87
C VAL A 182 -20.91 6.55 6.78
N ALA A 183 -19.72 6.41 6.21
CA ALA A 183 -18.46 6.51 6.94
C ALA A 183 -17.34 7.02 6.03
N VAL A 184 -16.40 7.74 6.62
CA VAL A 184 -15.12 8.12 6.03
C VAL A 184 -14.03 7.62 6.97
N GLU A 185 -12.98 7.01 6.43
CA GLU A 185 -11.81 6.57 7.18
C GLU A 185 -11.08 7.78 7.76
N ALA A 186 -10.72 7.67 9.05
CA ALA A 186 -9.81 8.59 9.71
C ALA A 186 -8.72 7.80 10.47
N MET A 187 -8.30 8.30 11.63
CA MET A 187 -7.21 7.71 12.43
C MET A 187 -7.47 6.28 12.91
N GLU A 188 -8.72 5.82 12.92
CA GLU A 188 -9.07 4.45 13.30
C GLU A 188 -8.64 3.40 12.26
N GLY A 189 -8.37 3.82 11.03
CA GLY A 189 -7.98 2.96 9.92
C GLY A 189 -9.14 2.21 9.26
N THR A 190 -8.86 1.65 8.08
CA THR A 190 -9.86 1.04 7.20
C THR A 190 -10.69 -0.05 7.91
N ASP A 191 -10.04 -0.96 8.65
CA ASP A 191 -10.73 -2.11 9.26
C ASP A 191 -11.78 -1.69 10.28
N ALA A 192 -11.44 -0.76 11.19
CA ALA A 192 -12.37 -0.25 12.18
C ALA A 192 -13.49 0.60 11.54
N MET A 193 -13.15 1.37 10.51
CA MET A 193 -14.13 2.15 9.74
C MET A 193 -15.18 1.25 9.07
N LEU A 194 -14.78 0.12 8.48
CA LEU A 194 -15.72 -0.82 7.84
C LEU A 194 -16.74 -1.38 8.85
N LEU A 195 -16.27 -1.80 10.03
CA LEU A 195 -17.16 -2.29 11.10
C LEU A 195 -18.11 -1.18 11.59
N ARG A 196 -17.61 0.06 11.70
CA ARG A 196 -18.43 1.23 12.03
C ARG A 196 -19.47 1.52 10.96
N ALA A 197 -19.14 1.38 9.67
CA ALA A 197 -20.11 1.56 8.59
C ALA A 197 -21.24 0.52 8.67
N GLY A 198 -20.89 -0.75 8.91
CA GLY A 198 -21.86 -1.85 9.05
C GLY A 198 -22.79 -1.73 10.26
N SER A 199 -22.38 -1.02 11.32
CA SER A 199 -23.27 -0.73 12.46
C SER A 199 -24.25 0.42 12.20
N LEU A 200 -23.93 1.30 11.23
CA LEU A 200 -24.75 2.48 10.88
C LEU A 200 -25.72 2.20 9.73
N ALA A 201 -25.35 1.36 8.77
CA ALA A 201 -26.16 1.04 7.60
C ALA A 201 -26.05 -0.44 7.22
N LYS A 202 -27.14 -1.00 6.69
CA LYS A 202 -27.15 -2.35 6.11
C LYS A 202 -26.81 -2.27 4.63
N GLY A 203 -25.63 -2.75 4.25
CA GLY A 203 -25.12 -2.65 2.89
C GLY A 203 -24.46 -1.32 2.60
N GLY A 204 -24.00 -1.15 1.35
CA GLY A 204 -23.21 -0.01 0.92
C GLY A 204 -22.04 -0.42 0.04
N VAL A 205 -21.49 0.57 -0.64
CA VAL A 205 -20.30 0.47 -1.48
C VAL A 205 -19.12 1.04 -0.71
N VAL A 206 -18.09 0.22 -0.57
CA VAL A 206 -16.77 0.65 -0.09
C VAL A 206 -16.01 1.24 -1.27
N ILE A 207 -15.48 2.44 -1.10
CA ILE A 207 -14.72 3.14 -2.12
C ILE A 207 -13.35 3.45 -1.53
N LYS A 208 -12.30 2.91 -2.14
CA LYS A 208 -10.91 3.11 -1.73
C LYS A 208 -10.10 3.68 -2.88
N MET A 209 -9.52 4.85 -2.67
CA MET A 209 -8.84 5.61 -3.72
C MET A 209 -7.48 6.08 -3.23
N MET A 210 -6.57 6.35 -4.15
CA MET A 210 -5.28 6.90 -3.79
C MET A 210 -5.43 8.36 -3.42
N ARG A 211 -4.83 8.78 -2.31
CA ARG A 211 -4.82 10.21 -1.98
C ARG A 211 -3.85 10.97 -2.92
N PRO A 212 -4.12 12.24 -3.24
CA PRO A 212 -3.26 13.00 -4.15
C PRO A 212 -1.85 13.28 -3.63
N ASP A 213 -1.65 13.25 -2.31
CA ASP A 213 -0.34 13.43 -1.68
C ASP A 213 0.52 12.18 -1.75
N GLN A 214 -0.07 10.99 -1.96
CA GLN A 214 0.68 9.73 -1.99
C GLN A 214 1.58 9.59 -3.22
N ASP A 215 2.75 8.99 -3.02
CA ASP A 215 3.71 8.72 -4.10
C ASP A 215 3.48 7.31 -4.67
N GLU A 216 3.15 7.24 -5.97
CA GLU A 216 2.85 5.99 -6.67
C GLU A 216 4.02 5.00 -6.71
N ARG A 217 5.24 5.44 -6.39
CA ARG A 217 6.42 4.57 -6.37
C ARG A 217 6.41 3.62 -5.18
N PHE A 218 5.79 4.00 -4.06
CA PHE A 218 5.89 3.23 -2.82
C PHE A 218 4.62 3.18 -1.97
N ASP A 219 3.70 4.13 -2.11
CA ASP A 219 2.54 4.31 -1.22
C ASP A 219 1.20 4.08 -1.95
N LEU A 220 1.09 2.97 -2.68
CA LEU A 220 -0.16 2.60 -3.35
C LEU A 220 -1.16 1.99 -2.35
N PRO A 221 -2.45 2.40 -2.40
CA PRO A 221 -3.52 1.73 -1.69
C PRO A 221 -3.50 0.22 -1.92
N THR A 222 -3.75 -0.55 -0.86
CA THR A 222 -3.72 -2.00 -0.93
C THR A 222 -5.03 -2.59 -0.39
N VAL A 223 -5.53 -3.62 -1.07
CA VAL A 223 -6.66 -4.47 -0.66
C VAL A 223 -6.26 -5.95 -0.74
N GLY A 224 -6.88 -6.78 0.09
CA GLY A 224 -6.65 -8.22 0.10
C GLY A 224 -7.85 -8.98 0.65
N VAL A 225 -7.73 -10.30 0.79
CA VAL A 225 -8.79 -11.16 1.34
C VAL A 225 -9.28 -10.66 2.71
N ARG A 226 -8.37 -10.16 3.57
CA ARG A 226 -8.73 -9.54 4.85
C ARG A 226 -9.69 -8.36 4.69
N THR A 227 -9.49 -7.52 3.67
CA THR A 227 -10.42 -6.41 3.36
C THR A 227 -11.81 -6.96 3.04
N LEU A 228 -11.90 -8.00 2.21
CA LEU A 228 -13.17 -8.64 1.86
C LEU A 228 -13.85 -9.32 3.07
N GLN A 229 -13.07 -9.95 3.95
CA GLN A 229 -13.57 -10.53 5.21
C GLN A 229 -14.17 -9.44 6.11
N ASN A 230 -13.48 -8.31 6.27
CA ASN A 230 -13.97 -7.19 7.08
C ASN A 230 -15.22 -6.55 6.47
N MET A 231 -15.29 -6.45 5.14
CA MET A 231 -16.50 -6.02 4.44
C MET A 231 -17.67 -6.97 4.69
N LEU A 232 -17.45 -8.29 4.58
CA LEU A 232 -18.46 -9.29 4.82
C LEU A 232 -19.00 -9.21 6.27
N ASN A 233 -18.10 -9.09 7.24
CA ASN A 233 -18.46 -8.91 8.65
C ASN A 233 -19.28 -7.63 8.91
N ALA A 234 -19.06 -6.59 8.10
CA ALA A 234 -19.82 -5.35 8.12
C ALA A 234 -21.10 -5.37 7.26
N GLY A 235 -21.41 -6.48 6.58
CA GLY A 235 -22.56 -6.58 5.68
C GLY A 235 -22.41 -5.77 4.38
N LEU A 236 -21.19 -5.42 3.99
CA LEU A 236 -20.84 -4.67 2.78
C LEU A 236 -20.47 -5.64 1.66
N LYS A 237 -21.07 -5.47 0.47
CA LYS A 237 -20.93 -6.43 -0.65
C LYS A 237 -20.50 -5.80 -1.98
N CYS A 238 -19.99 -4.58 -1.97
CA CYS A 238 -19.46 -3.91 -3.15
C CYS A 238 -18.20 -3.11 -2.78
N LEU A 239 -17.12 -3.32 -3.54
CA LEU A 239 -15.84 -2.64 -3.39
C LEU A 239 -15.45 -1.99 -4.72
N ALA A 240 -15.33 -0.67 -4.73
CA ALA A 240 -14.73 0.08 -5.81
C ALA A 240 -13.34 0.57 -5.40
N VAL A 241 -12.35 0.32 -6.26
CA VAL A 241 -10.96 0.72 -6.07
C VAL A 241 -10.43 1.52 -7.26
N GLU A 242 -9.42 2.36 -7.07
CA GLU A 242 -8.82 3.09 -8.18
C GLU A 242 -8.03 2.15 -9.11
N ALA A 243 -8.46 2.08 -10.37
CA ALA A 243 -7.85 1.22 -11.38
C ALA A 243 -6.41 1.66 -11.68
N GLY A 244 -5.48 0.70 -11.74
CA GLY A 244 -4.07 0.95 -11.98
C GLY A 244 -3.32 1.65 -10.84
N LYS A 245 -4.01 1.98 -9.73
CA LYS A 245 -3.40 2.60 -8.54
C LYS A 245 -3.68 1.86 -7.24
N THR A 246 -4.46 0.79 -7.27
CA THR A 246 -4.69 -0.07 -6.10
C THR A 246 -4.04 -1.43 -6.30
N VAL A 247 -3.25 -1.87 -5.32
CA VAL A 247 -2.65 -3.21 -5.27
C VAL A 247 -3.67 -4.20 -4.67
N ILE A 248 -3.92 -5.28 -5.39
CA ILE A 248 -4.71 -6.43 -4.96
C ILE A 248 -3.75 -7.55 -4.55
N ILE A 249 -3.64 -7.78 -3.24
CA ILE A 249 -2.76 -8.81 -2.70
C ILE A 249 -3.34 -10.18 -3.03
N LYS A 250 -2.52 -11.01 -3.67
CA LYS A 250 -2.87 -12.36 -4.13
C LYS A 250 -4.18 -12.38 -4.94
N PRO A 251 -4.16 -11.83 -6.17
CA PRO A 251 -5.35 -11.64 -7.00
C PRO A 251 -6.23 -12.88 -7.16
N ASP A 252 -5.64 -14.07 -7.26
CA ASP A 252 -6.40 -15.32 -7.45
C ASP A 252 -7.18 -15.72 -6.19
N GLU A 253 -6.52 -15.71 -5.01
CA GLU A 253 -7.19 -15.95 -3.72
C GLU A 253 -8.27 -14.89 -3.46
N PHE A 254 -7.98 -13.63 -3.81
CA PHE A 254 -8.93 -12.53 -3.70
C PHE A 254 -10.17 -12.73 -4.57
N LYS A 255 -9.99 -13.14 -5.83
CA LYS A 255 -11.09 -13.39 -6.78
C LYS A 255 -11.98 -14.54 -6.33
N LEU A 256 -11.38 -15.63 -5.87
CA LEU A 256 -12.11 -16.79 -5.34
C LEU A 256 -12.95 -16.37 -4.14
N PHE A 257 -12.35 -15.70 -3.16
CA PHE A 257 -13.07 -15.23 -1.97
C PHE A 257 -14.22 -14.27 -2.32
N ALA A 258 -14.00 -13.30 -3.22
CA ALA A 258 -15.06 -12.38 -3.64
C ALA A 258 -16.23 -13.13 -4.31
N SER A 259 -15.95 -14.20 -5.05
CA SER A 259 -16.96 -15.02 -5.73
C SER A 259 -17.74 -15.90 -4.74
N ASP A 260 -17.07 -16.54 -3.80
CA ASP A 260 -17.69 -17.42 -2.80
C ASP A 260 -18.68 -16.67 -1.88
N PHE A 261 -18.49 -15.36 -1.71
CA PHE A 261 -19.30 -14.52 -0.80
C PHE A 261 -20.16 -13.46 -1.49
N ASP A 262 -20.27 -13.51 -2.82
CA ASP A 262 -21.04 -12.56 -3.65
C ASP A 262 -20.66 -11.08 -3.42
N ILE A 263 -19.37 -10.81 -3.27
CA ILE A 263 -18.83 -9.45 -3.12
C ILE A 263 -18.46 -8.95 -4.51
N SER A 264 -19.13 -7.90 -4.98
CA SER A 264 -18.76 -7.26 -6.25
C SER A 264 -17.50 -6.43 -6.06
N VAL A 265 -16.51 -6.62 -6.93
CA VAL A 265 -15.29 -5.81 -6.94
C VAL A 265 -15.09 -5.21 -8.33
N LEU A 266 -14.86 -3.90 -8.37
CA LEU A 266 -14.62 -3.18 -9.61
C LEU A 266 -13.49 -2.14 -9.45
N GLY A 267 -12.70 -1.97 -10.50
CA GLY A 267 -11.79 -0.86 -10.62
C GLY A 267 -12.44 0.29 -11.38
N VAL A 268 -12.22 1.51 -10.89
CA VAL A 268 -12.80 2.74 -11.47
C VAL A 268 -11.70 3.77 -11.73
N ARG A 269 -11.94 4.64 -12.72
CA ARG A 269 -11.08 5.80 -12.97
C ARG A 269 -11.53 6.98 -12.14
N HIS A 270 -10.57 7.63 -11.47
CA HIS A 270 -10.76 8.85 -10.72
C HIS A 270 -10.38 10.08 -11.55
#